data_AF-A0A067RK50-F1
#
_entry.id   AF-A0A067RK50-F1
#
_cell.length_a   1.000
_cell.length_b   1.000
_cell.length_c   1.000
_cell.angle_alpha   90.00
_cell.angle_beta   90.00
_cell.angle_gamma   90.00
#
_symmetry.space_group_name_H-M   'P 1'
#
loop_
_entity.id
_entity.type
_entity.pdbx_description
1 polymer ?
#
loop_
_entity_poly.entity_id
_entity_poly.type
_entity_poly.pdbx_seq_one_letter_code
_entity_poly.pdbx_strand_id
1 'polypeptide(L)'
;MIMGTALNVRRNFGPDLSMDPFLKEISPVSESIFLTATVRKLFWDGVTVINCTGDKLSSDAEMICGVLTPHLPVVVSEHEPGIFKMAYFRHKNASSNGRIRVNTGISDSRALARIEEWNGQPNLMTWSGEYCNSINGTDSTIFPPFWSPKDTVAIFEVELCRYTVSLLN
;
A
#
# COMPACT_ATOMS: atom_id res chain seq x y z
N MET A 1 -5.15 -2.07 3.84
CA MET A 1 -4.65 -1.00 2.96
C MET A 1 -4.94 0.40 3.51
N ILE A 2 -6.21 0.85 3.66
CA ILE A 2 -6.54 2.19 4.19
C ILE A 2 -5.98 2.44 5.61
N MET A 3 -6.00 1.43 6.49
CA MET A 3 -5.42 1.55 7.84
C MET A 3 -3.91 1.80 7.82
N GLY A 4 -3.17 1.18 6.89
CA GLY A 4 -1.71 1.38 6.75
C GLY A 4 -1.37 2.77 6.23
N THR A 5 -2.18 3.29 5.31
CA THR A 5 -2.05 4.67 4.81
C THR A 5 -2.40 5.68 5.90
N ALA A 6 -3.47 5.45 6.67
CA ALA A 6 -3.86 6.31 7.79
C ALA A 6 -2.79 6.36 8.89
N LEU A 7 -2.15 5.23 9.20
CA LEU A 7 -1.03 5.18 10.14
C LEU A 7 0.19 5.95 9.61
N ASN A 8 0.51 5.83 8.33
CA ASN A 8 1.64 6.54 7.74
C ASN A 8 1.39 8.07 7.64
N VAL A 9 0.17 8.49 7.32
CA VAL A 9 -0.24 9.90 7.31
C VAL A 9 -0.18 10.48 8.73
N ARG A 10 -0.73 9.79 9.73
CA ARG A 10 -0.65 10.24 11.14
C ARG A 10 0.78 10.35 11.64
N ARG A 11 1.68 9.48 11.16
CA ARG A 11 3.11 9.55 11.47
C ARG A 11 3.80 10.76 10.85
N ASN A 12 3.44 11.10 9.61
CA ASN A 12 4.14 12.15 8.85
C ASN A 12 3.55 13.56 9.05
N PHE A 13 2.27 13.68 9.43
CA PHE A 13 1.57 14.98 9.48
C PHE A 13 1.17 15.49 10.87
N GLY A 14 1.50 14.76 11.95
CA GLY A 14 1.20 15.21 13.32
C GLY A 14 -0.31 15.38 13.62
N PRO A 15 -0.69 15.64 14.88
CA PRO A 15 -2.09 15.81 15.28
C PRO A 15 -2.68 17.21 15.01
N ASP A 16 -1.92 18.15 14.45
CA ASP A 16 -2.17 19.59 14.63
C ASP A 16 -2.74 20.35 13.41
N LEU A 17 -3.03 19.66 12.30
CA LEU A 17 -3.81 20.27 11.21
C LEU A 17 -5.27 19.88 11.36
N SER A 18 -6.09 20.83 11.82
CA SER A 18 -7.56 20.78 11.68
C SER A 18 -7.92 20.88 10.19
N MET A 19 -7.79 19.76 9.47
CA MET A 19 -8.03 19.63 8.02
C MET A 19 -9.52 19.70 7.66
N ASP A 20 -10.42 19.56 8.65
CA ASP A 20 -11.85 19.36 8.44
C ASP A 20 -12.58 20.46 7.62
N PRO A 21 -12.28 21.76 7.79
CA PRO A 21 -12.95 22.81 6.98
C PRO A 21 -12.55 22.72 5.51
N PHE A 22 -11.27 22.47 5.25
CA PHE A 22 -10.69 22.42 3.92
C PHE A 22 -11.03 21.13 3.18
N LEU A 23 -11.12 20.01 3.90
CA LEU A 23 -11.54 18.72 3.33
C LEU A 23 -12.93 18.81 2.70
N LYS A 24 -13.82 19.65 3.20
CA LYS A 24 -15.14 19.86 2.57
C LYS A 24 -15.06 20.60 1.24
N GLU A 25 -14.09 21.51 1.13
CA GLU A 25 -13.89 22.34 -0.05
C GLU A 25 -13.20 21.55 -1.19
N ILE A 26 -12.16 20.78 -0.85
CA ILE A 26 -11.37 20.04 -1.83
C ILE A 26 -11.87 18.61 -2.06
N SER A 27 -12.63 18.02 -1.12
CA SER A 27 -13.11 16.64 -1.26
C SER A 27 -14.60 16.57 -1.62
N PRO A 28 -14.93 16.16 -2.86
CA PRO A 28 -16.33 15.97 -3.26
C PRO A 28 -17.01 14.79 -2.56
N VAL A 29 -16.28 13.98 -1.80
CA VAL A 29 -16.80 12.84 -1.03
C VAL A 29 -17.15 13.24 0.42
N SER A 30 -16.88 14.49 0.81
CA SER A 30 -16.99 14.95 2.21
C SER A 30 -18.41 14.99 2.79
N GLU A 31 -19.46 14.85 1.97
CA GLU A 31 -20.85 14.85 2.44
C GLU A 31 -21.22 13.60 3.25
N SER A 32 -20.56 12.46 3.01
CA SER A 32 -20.86 11.21 3.70
C SER A 32 -19.65 10.27 3.75
N ILE A 33 -19.49 9.54 4.86
CA ILE A 33 -18.45 8.51 5.00
C ILE A 33 -18.70 7.26 4.12
N PHE A 34 -19.89 7.16 3.54
CA PHE A 34 -20.30 6.09 2.65
C PHE A 34 -20.31 6.56 1.19
N LEU A 35 -19.94 5.67 0.28
CA LEU A 35 -19.94 5.93 -1.16
C LEU A 35 -20.62 4.78 -1.88
N THR A 36 -21.51 5.11 -2.82
CA THR A 36 -22.02 4.14 -3.80
C THR A 36 -21.25 4.30 -5.11
N ALA A 37 -20.60 3.24 -5.55
CA ALA A 37 -19.83 3.21 -6.80
C ALA A 37 -19.90 1.82 -7.43
N THR A 38 -19.69 1.75 -8.75
CA THR A 38 -19.54 0.47 -9.44
C THR A 38 -18.20 -0.17 -9.08
N VAL A 39 -18.11 -1.50 -9.18
CA VAL A 39 -16.87 -2.25 -8.93
C VAL A 39 -15.72 -1.73 -9.80
N ARG A 40 -16.00 -1.46 -11.09
CA ARG A 40 -15.00 -0.90 -12.02
C ARG A 40 -14.50 0.46 -11.56
N LYS A 41 -15.41 1.33 -11.09
CA LYS A 41 -15.05 2.65 -10.57
C LYS A 41 -14.22 2.56 -9.28
N LEU A 42 -14.55 1.63 -8.39
CA LEU A 42 -13.82 1.47 -7.12
C LEU A 42 -12.40 0.92 -7.34
N PHE A 43 -12.22 -0.01 -8.27
CA PHE A 43 -10.95 -0.71 -8.46
C PHE A 43 -10.03 -0.09 -9.50
N TRP A 44 -10.57 0.49 -10.58
CA TRP A 44 -9.80 0.89 -11.76
C TRP A 44 -10.05 2.35 -12.15
N ASP A 45 -11.28 2.72 -12.51
CA ASP A 45 -11.56 4.06 -13.06
C ASP A 45 -11.38 5.17 -12.01
N GLY A 46 -11.55 4.82 -10.74
CA GLY A 46 -11.30 5.68 -9.60
C GLY A 46 -12.46 6.60 -9.24
N VAL A 47 -12.46 6.99 -7.98
CA VAL A 47 -13.39 7.96 -7.39
C VAL A 47 -12.61 9.23 -7.13
N THR A 48 -13.13 10.37 -7.58
CA THR A 48 -12.51 11.68 -7.27
C THR A 48 -12.54 11.89 -5.77
N VAL A 49 -11.36 12.02 -5.16
CA VAL A 49 -11.22 12.24 -3.70
C VAL A 49 -10.74 13.65 -3.39
N ILE A 50 -10.02 14.28 -4.32
CA ILE A 50 -9.52 15.64 -4.19
C ILE A 50 -9.73 16.36 -5.53
N ASN A 51 -10.27 17.57 -5.47
CA ASN A 51 -10.47 18.48 -6.57
C ASN A 51 -9.92 19.86 -6.18
N CYS A 52 -8.85 20.27 -6.86
CA CYS A 52 -8.16 21.54 -6.65
C CYS A 52 -8.45 22.56 -7.78
N THR A 53 -9.44 22.30 -8.65
CA THR A 53 -9.72 23.14 -9.84
C THR A 53 -10.97 24.01 -9.70
N GLY A 54 -11.51 24.16 -8.49
CA GLY A 54 -12.74 24.92 -8.29
C GLY A 54 -12.51 26.44 -8.34
N ASP A 55 -13.37 27.15 -9.07
CA ASP A 55 -13.36 28.63 -9.17
C ASP A 55 -13.61 29.37 -7.84
N LYS A 56 -13.78 28.64 -6.73
CA LYS A 56 -14.06 29.16 -5.39
C LYS A 56 -13.16 28.55 -4.31
N LEU A 57 -11.99 28.01 -4.66
CA LEU A 57 -11.05 27.59 -3.63
C LEU A 57 -10.54 28.81 -2.82
N SER A 58 -10.58 28.70 -1.50
CA SER A 58 -9.90 29.60 -0.58
C SER A 58 -8.38 29.50 -0.78
N SER A 59 -7.66 30.59 -0.51
CA SER A 59 -6.19 30.61 -0.60
C SER A 59 -5.52 29.54 0.27
N ASP A 60 -6.16 29.20 1.39
CA ASP A 60 -5.72 28.12 2.28
C ASP A 60 -5.91 26.73 1.65
N ALA A 61 -7.02 26.50 0.93
CA ALA A 61 -7.27 25.26 0.21
C ALA A 61 -6.30 25.05 -0.96
N GLU A 62 -5.95 26.12 -1.69
CA GLU A 62 -4.91 26.07 -2.72
C GLU A 62 -3.54 25.71 -2.13
N MET A 63 -3.18 26.32 -1.01
CA MET A 63 -1.94 25.99 -0.28
C MET A 63 -1.94 24.52 0.14
N ILE A 64 -3.04 24.03 0.69
CA ILE A 64 -3.18 22.62 1.11
C ILE A 64 -3.05 21.68 -0.09
N CYS A 65 -3.65 22.01 -1.24
CA CYS A 65 -3.46 21.22 -2.46
C CYS A 65 -1.98 21.10 -2.86
N GLY A 66 -1.21 22.18 -2.73
CA GLY A 66 0.24 22.17 -2.95
C GLY A 66 1.00 21.30 -1.96
N VAL A 67 0.64 21.35 -0.67
CA VAL A 67 1.28 20.53 0.38
C VAL A 67 0.89 19.06 0.28
N LEU A 68 -0.36 18.76 -0.07
CA LEU A 68 -0.90 17.41 -0.06
C LEU A 68 -0.41 16.57 -1.24
N THR A 69 -0.33 17.16 -2.44
CA THR A 69 -0.06 16.45 -3.70
C THR A 69 1.21 15.57 -3.67
N PRO A 70 2.38 16.03 -3.17
CA PRO A 70 3.59 15.22 -3.11
C PRO A 70 3.52 14.04 -2.12
N HIS A 71 2.61 14.12 -1.15
CA HIS A 71 2.46 13.14 -0.09
C HIS A 71 1.29 12.18 -0.31
N LEU A 72 0.62 12.28 -1.46
CA LEU A 72 -0.46 11.37 -1.81
C LEU A 72 0.07 9.94 -1.97
N PRO A 73 -0.67 8.94 -1.45
CA PRO A 73 -0.28 7.56 -1.62
C PRO A 73 -0.50 7.12 -3.07
N VAL A 74 0.22 6.09 -3.51
CA VAL A 74 0.15 5.54 -4.88
C VAL A 74 -1.26 5.12 -5.35
N VAL A 75 -2.19 4.87 -4.43
CA VAL A 75 -3.60 4.57 -4.74
C VAL A 75 -4.39 5.79 -5.20
N VAL A 76 -3.87 7.00 -4.97
CA VAL A 76 -4.41 8.27 -5.44
C VAL A 76 -3.50 8.80 -6.54
N SER A 77 -4.07 9.06 -7.71
CA SER A 77 -3.32 9.53 -8.87
C SER A 77 -4.05 10.70 -9.52
N GLU A 78 -3.28 11.64 -10.06
CA GLU A 78 -3.80 12.72 -10.88
C GLU A 78 -4.33 12.15 -12.20
N HIS A 79 -5.58 12.49 -12.52
CA HIS A 79 -6.22 12.04 -13.75
C HIS A 79 -6.36 13.18 -14.76
N GLU A 80 -6.66 14.36 -14.25
CA GLU A 80 -6.72 15.63 -14.96
C GLU A 80 -6.01 16.66 -14.08
N PRO A 81 -5.45 17.75 -14.65
CA PRO A 81 -4.73 18.76 -13.88
C PRO A 81 -5.54 19.22 -12.67
N GLY A 82 -5.04 18.98 -11.46
CA GLY A 82 -5.72 19.35 -10.20
C GLY A 82 -6.87 18.43 -9.76
N ILE A 83 -7.16 17.33 -10.47
CA ILE A 83 -8.18 16.35 -10.09
C ILE A 83 -7.54 15.01 -9.78
N PHE A 84 -7.67 14.58 -8.53
CA PHE A 84 -7.07 13.34 -8.03
C PHE A 84 -8.13 12.29 -7.73
N LYS A 85 -7.93 11.11 -8.30
CA LYS A 85 -8.83 9.97 -8.15
C LYS A 85 -8.15 8.85 -7.35
N MET A 86 -8.88 8.28 -6.41
CA MET A 86 -8.49 7.06 -5.69
C MET A 86 -9.03 5.83 -6.40
N ALA A 87 -8.17 4.84 -6.64
CA ALA A 87 -8.54 3.52 -7.14
C ALA A 87 -7.64 2.45 -6.50
N TYR A 88 -8.24 1.35 -6.03
CA TYR A 88 -7.47 0.34 -5.28
C TYR A 88 -6.37 -0.33 -6.11
N PHE A 89 -6.63 -0.65 -7.38
CA PHE A 89 -5.73 -1.48 -8.19
C PHE A 89 -5.18 -0.78 -9.43
N ARG A 90 -5.59 0.46 -9.72
CA ARG A 90 -5.09 1.22 -10.88
C ARG A 90 -3.57 1.19 -10.99
N HIS A 91 -2.86 1.48 -9.89
CA HIS A 91 -1.41 1.50 -9.85
C HIS A 91 -0.74 0.12 -10.02
N LYS A 92 -1.51 -0.97 -9.99
CA LYS A 92 -1.05 -2.34 -10.23
C LYS A 92 -1.16 -2.77 -11.69
N ASN A 93 -1.91 -2.03 -12.51
CA ASN A 93 -2.05 -2.37 -13.92
C ASN A 93 -0.74 -2.06 -14.67
N ALA A 94 -0.17 -3.07 -15.33
CA ALA A 94 1.09 -2.97 -16.06
C ALA A 94 2.27 -2.44 -15.22
N SER A 95 2.29 -2.76 -13.92
CA SER A 95 3.39 -2.39 -13.00
C SER A 95 3.98 -3.61 -12.30
N SER A 96 5.08 -3.41 -11.58
CA SER A 96 5.78 -4.45 -10.82
C SER A 96 5.73 -4.14 -9.33
N ASN A 97 5.58 -5.19 -8.51
CA ASN A 97 5.59 -5.12 -7.04
C ASN A 97 7.00 -5.00 -6.43
N GLY A 98 8.01 -4.74 -7.25
CA GLY A 98 9.40 -4.60 -6.84
C GLY A 98 10.26 -5.81 -7.20
N ARG A 99 11.56 -5.70 -6.89
CA ARG A 99 12.54 -6.76 -7.17
C ARG A 99 12.65 -7.68 -5.96
N ILE A 100 12.42 -8.96 -6.15
CA ILE A 100 12.61 -9.99 -5.13
C ILE A 100 13.88 -10.78 -5.46
N ARG A 101 14.75 -10.99 -4.47
CA ARG A 101 15.89 -11.92 -4.57
C ARG A 101 15.52 -13.20 -3.85
N VAL A 102 15.52 -14.31 -4.58
CA VAL A 102 15.16 -15.63 -4.07
C VAL A 102 16.35 -16.59 -4.11
N ASN A 103 16.35 -17.54 -3.20
CA ASN A 103 17.32 -18.62 -3.18
C ASN A 103 16.96 -19.70 -4.22
N THR A 104 17.93 -20.12 -5.03
CA THR A 104 17.73 -21.10 -6.11
C THR A 104 17.65 -22.54 -5.63
N GLY A 105 18.02 -22.82 -4.38
CA GLY A 105 18.01 -24.17 -3.80
C GLY A 105 19.13 -25.10 -4.27
N ILE A 106 20.14 -24.61 -5.01
CA ILE A 106 21.24 -25.43 -5.54
C ILE A 106 22.11 -26.02 -4.40
N SER A 107 22.43 -25.21 -3.39
CA SER A 107 23.23 -25.64 -2.24
C SER A 107 22.41 -26.36 -1.18
N ASP A 108 21.16 -25.94 -0.99
CA ASP A 108 20.21 -26.56 -0.07
C ASP A 108 18.80 -26.54 -0.67
N SER A 109 18.30 -27.71 -1.03
CA SER A 109 16.95 -27.87 -1.56
C SER A 109 15.86 -27.34 -0.61
N ARG A 110 16.09 -27.33 0.71
CA ARG A 110 15.12 -26.84 1.70
C ARG A 110 14.99 -25.31 1.70
N ALA A 111 15.96 -24.60 1.11
CA ALA A 111 15.94 -23.14 0.97
C ALA A 111 15.32 -22.67 -0.36
N LEU A 112 14.90 -23.59 -1.23
CA LEU A 112 14.34 -23.27 -2.55
C LEU A 112 13.24 -22.20 -2.47
N ALA A 113 13.34 -21.19 -3.34
CA ALA A 113 12.39 -20.08 -3.46
C ALA A 113 12.23 -19.22 -2.20
N ARG A 114 13.03 -19.43 -1.15
CA ARG A 114 13.03 -18.56 0.03
C ARG A 114 13.48 -17.16 -0.40
N ILE A 115 12.72 -16.16 0.01
CA ILE A 115 13.03 -14.76 -0.24
C ILE A 115 14.13 -14.32 0.71
N GLU A 116 15.17 -13.72 0.14
CA GLU A 116 16.31 -13.20 0.89
C GLU A 116 16.27 -11.67 0.96
N GLU A 117 15.78 -11.00 -0.09
CA GLU A 117 15.63 -9.55 -0.12
C GLU A 117 14.40 -9.13 -0.92
N TRP A 118 13.80 -8.02 -0.49
CA TRP A 118 12.81 -7.27 -1.27
C TRP A 118 13.31 -5.85 -1.50
N ASN A 119 13.34 -5.42 -2.76
CA ASN A 119 13.88 -4.12 -3.19
C ASN A 119 15.31 -3.86 -2.67
N GLY A 120 16.14 -4.90 -2.63
CA GLY A 120 17.54 -4.84 -2.17
C GLY A 120 17.69 -4.69 -0.66
N GLN A 121 16.62 -4.82 0.10
CA GLN A 121 16.63 -4.78 1.56
C GLN A 121 16.36 -6.18 2.13
N PRO A 122 17.18 -6.66 3.08
CA PRO A 122 16.95 -7.96 3.74
C PRO A 122 15.86 -7.89 4.81
N ASN A 123 15.48 -6.68 5.25
CA ASN A 123 14.43 -6.44 6.23
C ASN A 123 13.54 -5.27 5.79
N LEU A 124 12.30 -5.29 6.24
CA LEU A 124 11.36 -4.19 6.11
C LEU A 124 11.71 -3.03 7.05
N MET A 125 11.07 -1.88 6.84
CA MET A 125 11.18 -0.71 7.72
C MET A 125 9.82 -0.22 8.22
N THR A 126 8.75 -0.98 7.94
CA THR A 126 7.37 -0.55 8.12
C THR A 126 6.89 -0.73 9.55
N TRP A 127 7.33 -1.78 10.23
CA TRP A 127 6.83 -2.16 11.55
C TRP A 127 7.77 -1.69 12.66
N SER A 128 7.26 -1.62 13.89
CA SER A 128 8.09 -1.39 15.07
C SER A 128 8.78 -2.69 15.49
N GLY A 129 10.10 -2.62 15.70
CA GLY A 129 10.91 -3.76 16.13
C GLY A 129 11.49 -4.57 14.96
N GLU A 130 12.65 -5.18 15.21
CA GLU A 130 13.41 -5.92 14.20
C GLU A 130 12.67 -7.20 13.75
N TYR A 131 12.12 -7.95 14.70
CA TYR A 131 11.39 -9.19 14.40
C TYR A 131 10.22 -9.00 13.43
N CYS A 132 9.39 -7.97 13.64
CA CYS A 132 8.24 -7.67 12.78
C CYS A 132 8.64 -7.22 11.37
N ASN A 133 9.88 -6.74 11.21
CA ASN A 133 10.43 -6.33 9.93
C ASN A 133 11.18 -7.45 9.21
N SER A 134 11.35 -8.62 9.81
CA SER A 134 12.01 -9.73 9.12
C SER A 134 11.23 -10.17 7.88
N ILE A 135 11.97 -10.54 6.83
CA ILE A 135 11.44 -11.17 5.63
C ILE A 135 11.74 -12.66 5.74
N ASN A 136 10.71 -13.50 5.70
CA ASN A 136 10.88 -14.94 5.81
C ASN A 136 9.84 -15.70 5.01
N GLY A 137 10.23 -16.86 4.49
CA GLY A 137 9.39 -17.70 3.67
C GLY A 137 9.54 -17.50 2.16
N THR A 138 8.58 -18.04 1.43
CA THR A 138 8.48 -17.96 -0.04
C THR A 138 7.38 -16.97 -0.43
N ASP A 139 7.20 -16.72 -1.73
CA ASP A 139 6.10 -15.91 -2.26
C ASP A 139 4.79 -16.69 -2.48
N SER A 140 4.68 -17.90 -1.92
CA SER A 140 3.57 -18.86 -2.09
C SER A 140 3.41 -19.49 -3.48
N THR A 141 4.24 -19.14 -4.47
CA THR A 141 4.15 -19.73 -5.82
C THR A 141 4.89 -21.07 -5.90
N ILE A 142 5.98 -21.19 -5.14
CA ILE A 142 6.86 -22.35 -5.08
C ILE A 142 7.21 -22.61 -3.62
N PHE A 143 7.11 -23.86 -3.20
CA PHE A 143 7.56 -24.30 -1.88
C PHE A 143 8.75 -25.27 -2.01
N PRO A 144 9.67 -25.29 -1.02
CA PRO A 144 10.69 -26.32 -0.91
C PRO A 144 10.12 -27.75 -0.98
N PRO A 145 10.90 -28.77 -1.34
CA PRO A 145 10.46 -30.16 -1.31
C PRO A 145 10.57 -30.79 0.10
N PHE A 146 9.96 -31.98 0.26
CA PHE A 146 10.09 -32.87 1.43
C PHE A 146 9.48 -32.36 2.75
N TRP A 147 8.31 -31.72 2.68
CA TRP A 147 7.54 -31.31 3.85
C TRP A 147 6.94 -32.49 4.63
N SER A 148 6.85 -32.32 5.94
CA SER A 148 6.09 -33.16 6.86
C SER A 148 4.90 -32.38 7.46
N PRO A 149 3.84 -33.05 7.94
CA PRO A 149 2.69 -32.37 8.56
C PRO A 149 3.03 -31.56 9.83
N LYS A 150 4.23 -31.74 10.38
CA LYS A 150 4.68 -31.00 11.57
C LYS A 150 5.43 -29.72 11.22
N ASP A 151 5.73 -29.51 9.94
CA ASP A 151 6.53 -28.38 9.48
C ASP A 151 5.67 -27.11 9.33
N THR A 152 6.31 -25.97 9.57
CA THR A 152 5.71 -24.64 9.44
C THR A 152 6.10 -23.99 8.13
N VAL A 153 5.10 -23.52 7.38
CA VAL A 153 5.33 -22.80 6.13
C VAL A 153 5.25 -21.31 6.40
N ALA A 154 6.37 -20.61 6.19
CA ALA A 154 6.40 -19.17 6.15
C ALA A 154 6.12 -18.66 4.73
N ILE A 155 5.27 -17.64 4.63
CA ILE A 155 4.92 -16.98 3.37
C ILE A 155 5.09 -15.49 3.56
N PHE A 156 5.89 -14.87 2.68
CA PHE A 156 6.06 -13.42 2.64
C PHE A 156 5.14 -12.81 1.59
N GLU A 157 4.26 -11.91 2.04
CA GLU A 157 3.27 -11.26 1.20
C GLU A 157 3.65 -9.79 1.03
N VAL A 158 4.15 -9.44 -0.16
CA VAL A 158 4.57 -8.06 -0.50
C VAL A 158 3.42 -7.09 -0.28
N GLU A 159 2.20 -7.48 -0.66
CA GLU A 159 0.99 -6.66 -0.53
C GLU A 159 0.57 -6.39 0.92
N LEU A 160 0.90 -7.32 1.83
CA LEU A 160 0.62 -7.17 3.25
C LEU A 160 1.80 -6.53 4.01
N CYS A 161 2.92 -6.31 3.32
CA CYS A 161 4.18 -5.85 3.89
C CYS A 161 4.61 -6.67 5.11
N ARG A 162 4.40 -7.99 5.11
CA ARG A 162 4.75 -8.87 6.24
C ARG A 162 4.80 -10.32 5.81
N TYR A 163 5.45 -11.16 6.60
CA TYR A 163 5.29 -12.60 6.50
C TYR A 163 4.21 -13.13 7.45
N THR A 164 3.71 -14.30 7.12
CA THR A 164 2.78 -15.11 7.92
C THR A 164 3.34 -16.53 8.04
N VAL A 165 2.86 -17.27 9.05
CA VAL A 165 3.26 -18.66 9.28
C VAL A 165 1.99 -19.49 9.37
N SER A 166 1.97 -20.61 8.64
CA SER A 166 0.88 -21.58 8.62
C SER A 166 1.39 -22.97 8.98
N LEU A 167 0.51 -23.79 9.58
CA LEU A 167 0.75 -25.19 9.87
C LEU A 167 0.14 -26.05 8.76
N LEU A 168 0.87 -27.05 8.30
CA LEU A 168 0.38 -28.05 7.35
C LEU A 168 -0.40 -29.14 8.09
N ASN A 169 -1.64 -28.85 8.49
CA ASN A 169 -2.55 -29.82 9.11
C ASN A 169 -3.34 -30.63 8.08
#